data_AF-A0A7J9LQ79-F1
#
_entry.id   AF-A0A7J9LQ79-F1
#
_cell.length_a   1.000
_cell.length_b   1.000
_cell.length_c   1.000
_cell.angle_alpha   90.00
_cell.angle_beta   90.00
_cell.angle_gamma   90.00
#
_symmetry.space_group_name_H-M   'P 1'
#
loop_
_entity.id
_entity.type
_entity.pdbx_description
1 polymer ?
#
loop_
_entity_poly.entity_id
_entity_poly.type
_entity_poly.pdbx_seq_one_letter_code
_entity_poly.pdbx_strand_id
1 'polypeptide(L)'
;MSQGQPPKPHMDKYFDLEPFTIGEVLETAAVSVGDTPIESGDADAIQAAERRASCGDEGESGGLGDTAQAAASFNATAAQNVHKINISDVLTNAASKLPHDKAVTCEDAEAVKGAEVRGRLETVVRPGGVADTMSKAAKVNLYD
;
A
#
# COMPACT_ATOMS: atom_id res chain seq x y z
N MET A 1 -34.71 4.84 48.51
CA MET A 1 -34.41 5.72 47.36
C MET A 1 -33.14 5.18 46.71
N SER A 2 -33.27 4.26 45.74
CA SER A 2 -32.11 3.77 44.97
C SER A 2 -31.77 4.80 43.91
N GLN A 3 -30.62 5.45 44.06
CA GLN A 3 -30.02 6.24 43.00
C GLN A 3 -29.71 5.31 41.83
N GLY A 4 -30.37 5.53 40.69
CA GLY A 4 -30.06 4.85 39.45
C GLY A 4 -28.67 5.29 38.98
N GLN A 5 -27.80 4.32 38.70
CA GLN A 5 -26.51 4.59 38.09
C GLN A 5 -26.73 5.32 36.76
N PRO A 6 -26.02 6.42 36.47
CA PRO A 6 -26.14 7.08 35.17
C PRO A 6 -25.82 6.07 34.06
N PRO A 7 -26.52 6.14 32.91
CA PRO A 7 -26.24 5.26 31.79
C PRO A 7 -24.75 5.38 31.45
N LYS A 8 -24.04 4.25 31.42
CA LYS A 8 -22.68 4.21 30.89
C LYS A 8 -22.75 4.81 29.48
N PRO A 9 -21.89 5.76 29.11
CA PRO A 9 -21.80 6.18 27.72
C PRO A 9 -21.45 4.93 26.92
N HIS A 10 -22.39 4.48 26.09
CA HIS A 10 -22.15 3.49 25.07
C HIS A 10 -21.31 4.20 24.02
N MET A 11 -20.00 4.04 24.13
CA MET A 11 -18.99 4.64 23.26
C MET A 11 -18.84 3.89 21.94
N ASP A 12 -19.84 3.12 21.53
CA ASP A 12 -19.80 2.27 20.33
C ASP A 12 -20.28 3.02 19.07
N LYS A 13 -20.18 4.37 19.06
CA LYS A 13 -20.71 5.22 17.96
C LYS A 13 -19.83 6.39 17.55
N TYR A 14 -18.59 6.48 18.01
CA TYR A 14 -17.73 7.65 17.72
C TYR A 14 -16.52 7.37 16.83
N PHE A 15 -16.32 6.14 16.39
CA PHE A 15 -15.26 5.75 15.46
C PHE A 15 -15.72 4.50 14.68
N ASP A 16 -16.68 4.66 13.76
CA ASP A 16 -16.62 3.84 12.53
C ASP A 16 -15.40 4.40 11.79
N LEU A 17 -14.22 3.86 12.06
CA LEU A 17 -13.06 4.20 11.25
C LEU A 17 -13.31 3.55 9.90
N GLU A 18 -13.45 4.36 8.85
CA GLU A 18 -13.51 3.81 7.50
C GLU A 18 -12.29 2.88 7.29
N PRO A 19 -12.49 1.69 6.72
CA PRO A 19 -11.42 0.73 6.55
C PRO A 19 -10.36 1.31 5.62
N PHE A 20 -9.08 1.13 5.97
CA PHE A 20 -7.98 1.61 5.15
C PHE A 20 -8.05 1.00 3.76
N THR A 21 -7.98 1.83 2.72
CA THR A 21 -7.97 1.37 1.33
C THR A 21 -6.56 1.00 0.86
N ILE A 22 -6.46 0.31 -0.28
CA ILE A 22 -5.16 0.00 -0.89
C ILE A 22 -4.43 1.30 -1.27
N GLY A 23 -5.14 2.27 -1.85
CA GLY A 23 -4.57 3.56 -2.23
C GLY A 23 -4.03 4.37 -1.06
N GLU A 24 -4.77 4.47 0.05
CA GLU A 24 -4.31 5.16 1.27
C GLU A 24 -3.06 4.50 1.87
N VAL A 25 -2.98 3.17 1.78
CA VAL A 25 -1.83 2.44 2.27
C VAL A 25 -0.60 2.63 1.37
N LEU A 26 -0.79 2.77 0.06
CA LEU A 26 0.28 3.13 -0.86
C LEU A 26 0.80 4.55 -0.59
N GLU A 27 -0.08 5.50 -0.30
CA GLU A 27 0.33 6.85 0.13
C GLU A 27 1.08 6.82 1.47
N THR A 28 0.67 5.96 2.39
CA THR A 28 1.38 5.75 3.66
C THR A 28 2.79 5.20 3.43
N ALA A 29 2.97 4.28 2.48
CA ALA A 29 4.31 3.82 2.08
C ALA A 29 5.14 4.95 1.46
N ALA A 30 4.51 5.83 0.67
CA ALA A 30 5.14 7.02 0.12
C ALA A 30 5.65 7.96 1.22
N VAL A 31 4.98 8.06 2.36
CA VAL A 31 5.45 8.82 3.52
C VAL A 31 6.57 8.09 4.26
N SER A 32 6.46 6.77 4.43
CA SER A 32 7.40 6.00 5.25
C SER A 32 8.77 5.78 4.59
N VAL A 33 8.79 5.58 3.27
CA VAL A 33 10.01 5.25 2.50
C VAL A 33 10.15 6.11 1.23
N GLY A 34 9.49 7.27 1.21
CA GLY A 34 9.36 8.13 0.04
C GLY A 34 10.64 8.61 -0.60
N ASP A 35 11.69 8.83 0.17
CA ASP A 35 12.99 9.33 -0.30
C ASP A 35 13.90 8.23 -0.84
N THR A 36 13.40 7.00 -0.95
CA THR A 36 14.19 5.86 -1.38
C THR A 36 13.92 5.52 -2.84
N PRO A 37 14.97 5.20 -3.63
CA PRO A 37 14.81 4.78 -5.02
C PRO A 37 13.95 3.53 -5.15
N ILE A 38 13.11 3.50 -6.17
CA ILE A 38 12.32 2.30 -6.51
C ILE A 38 13.26 1.18 -6.99
N GLU A 39 13.13 0.01 -6.39
CA GLU A 39 13.75 -1.24 -6.83
C GLU A 39 12.73 -2.16 -7.53
N SER A 40 13.22 -3.23 -8.17
CA SER A 40 12.36 -4.20 -8.87
C SER A 40 11.31 -4.85 -7.97
N GLY A 41 11.66 -5.19 -6.73
CA GLY A 41 10.69 -5.74 -5.78
C GLY A 41 9.63 -4.73 -5.36
N ASP A 42 9.99 -3.44 -5.20
CA ASP A 42 9.02 -2.40 -4.89
C ASP A 42 8.03 -2.24 -6.06
N ALA A 43 8.54 -2.25 -7.30
CA ALA A 43 7.70 -2.18 -8.50
C ALA A 43 6.75 -3.38 -8.63
N ASP A 44 7.21 -4.59 -8.29
CA ASP A 44 6.38 -5.79 -8.26
C ASP A 44 5.29 -5.71 -7.20
N ALA A 45 5.61 -5.17 -6.02
CA ALA A 45 4.66 -4.94 -4.93
C ALA A 45 3.58 -3.92 -5.31
N ILE A 46 3.98 -2.78 -5.89
CA ILE A 46 3.08 -1.71 -6.33
C ILE A 46 2.14 -2.24 -7.43
N GLN A 47 2.67 -2.97 -8.41
CA GLN A 47 1.86 -3.56 -9.46
C GLN A 47 0.85 -4.58 -8.90
N ALA A 48 1.28 -5.40 -7.94
CA ALA A 48 0.38 -6.33 -7.28
C ALA A 48 -0.72 -5.60 -6.50
N ALA A 49 -0.39 -4.52 -5.78
CA ALA A 49 -1.35 -3.71 -5.03
C ALA A 49 -2.41 -3.08 -5.96
N GLU A 50 -1.96 -2.48 -7.07
CA GLU A 50 -2.87 -1.92 -8.08
C GLU A 50 -3.82 -2.98 -8.64
N ARG A 51 -3.31 -4.16 -9.02
CA ARG A 51 -4.16 -5.26 -9.53
C ARG A 51 -5.16 -5.76 -8.51
N ARG A 52 -4.85 -5.62 -7.21
CA ARG A 52 -5.80 -5.94 -6.15
C ARG A 52 -6.87 -4.88 -6.03
N ALA A 53 -6.54 -3.60 -6.22
CA ALA A 53 -7.52 -2.52 -6.25
C ALA A 53 -8.46 -2.63 -7.47
N SER A 54 -7.92 -2.94 -8.65
CA SER A 54 -8.71 -3.09 -9.87
C SER A 54 -9.46 -4.42 -9.90
N CYS A 55 -10.73 -4.41 -9.47
CA CYS A 55 -11.61 -5.57 -9.51
C CYS A 55 -11.99 -5.95 -10.96
N GLY A 56 -11.09 -6.62 -11.68
CA GLY A 56 -11.40 -7.36 -12.91
C GLY A 56 -11.53 -6.55 -14.21
N ASP A 57 -11.40 -5.22 -14.19
CA ASP A 57 -11.29 -4.44 -15.42
C ASP A 57 -9.85 -4.54 -15.98
N GLU A 58 -9.74 -4.79 -17.28
CA GLU A 58 -8.48 -5.01 -17.97
C GLU A 58 -7.57 -3.80 -17.76
N GLY A 59 -6.41 -4.04 -17.14
CA GLY A 59 -5.50 -3.02 -16.63
C GLY A 59 -5.33 -1.85 -17.61
N GLU A 60 -5.80 -0.68 -17.18
CA GLU A 60 -5.55 0.56 -17.90
C GLU A 60 -4.03 0.76 -18.00
N SER A 61 -3.50 0.65 -19.21
CA SER A 61 -2.08 0.88 -19.47
C SER A 61 -1.69 2.28 -18.97
N GLY A 62 -0.69 2.38 -18.10
CA GLY A 62 -0.23 3.64 -17.50
C GLY A 62 -0.55 3.82 -16.01
N GLY A 63 -0.89 2.75 -15.30
CA GLY A 63 -1.09 2.77 -13.85
C GLY A 63 0.17 3.05 -13.03
N LEU A 64 0.00 3.06 -11.70
CA LEU A 64 1.07 3.09 -10.72
C LEU A 64 2.05 1.94 -10.91
N GLY A 65 1.55 0.73 -11.23
CA GLY A 65 2.36 -0.46 -11.47
C GLY A 65 3.32 -0.29 -12.65
N ASP A 66 2.79 0.09 -13.81
CA ASP A 66 3.58 0.37 -15.02
C ASP A 66 4.63 1.47 -14.78
N THR A 67 4.22 2.54 -14.10
CA THR A 67 5.11 3.66 -13.76
C THR A 67 6.25 3.20 -12.85
N ALA A 68 5.95 2.37 -11.84
CA ALA A 68 6.95 1.82 -10.94
C ALA A 68 7.93 0.88 -11.67
N GLN A 69 7.46 0.07 -12.61
CA GLN A 69 8.30 -0.83 -13.40
C GLN A 69 9.25 -0.07 -14.34
N ALA A 70 8.74 0.99 -14.98
CA ALA A 70 9.57 1.91 -15.77
C ALA A 70 10.63 2.60 -14.89
N ALA A 71 10.23 3.06 -13.70
CA ALA A 71 11.13 3.66 -12.72
C ALA A 71 12.23 2.69 -12.24
N ALA A 72 11.87 1.45 -11.90
CA ALA A 72 12.83 0.42 -11.49
C ALA A 72 13.83 0.10 -12.61
N SER A 73 13.35 -0.06 -13.84
CA SER A 73 14.19 -0.32 -15.02
C SER A 73 15.16 0.83 -15.29
N PHE A 74 14.67 2.07 -15.18
CA PHE A 74 15.51 3.26 -15.30
C PHE A 74 16.55 3.32 -14.17
N ASN A 75 16.12 3.16 -12.92
CA ASN A 75 16.98 3.19 -11.73
C ASN A 75 18.08 2.13 -11.75
N ALA A 76 17.82 0.96 -12.34
CA ALA A 76 18.81 -0.10 -12.49
C ALA A 76 19.98 0.29 -13.41
N THR A 77 19.76 1.23 -14.34
CA THR A 77 20.78 1.73 -15.28
C THR A 77 21.36 3.09 -14.88
N ALA A 78 20.72 3.80 -13.95
CA ALA A 78 21.13 5.14 -13.51
C ALA A 78 22.47 5.09 -12.76
N ALA A 79 23.44 5.88 -13.23
CA ALA A 79 24.80 5.90 -12.67
C ALA A 79 24.89 6.55 -11.27
N GLN A 80 23.95 7.43 -10.91
CA GLN A 80 23.96 8.16 -9.65
C GLN A 80 22.57 8.15 -9.01
N ASN A 81 22.52 8.03 -7.68
CA ASN A 81 21.25 8.03 -6.95
C ASN A 81 20.44 9.32 -7.11
N VAL A 82 21.08 10.47 -7.33
CA VAL A 82 20.39 11.76 -7.53
C VAL A 82 19.49 11.80 -8.76
N HIS A 83 19.71 10.89 -9.72
CA HIS A 83 18.89 10.78 -10.91
C HIS A 83 17.78 9.75 -10.77
N LYS A 84 17.77 8.96 -9.69
CA LYS A 84 16.80 7.88 -9.53
C LYS A 84 15.42 8.43 -9.16
N ILE A 85 14.40 7.71 -9.61
CA ILE A 85 13.00 7.95 -9.29
C ILE A 85 12.70 7.24 -7.95
N ASN A 86 12.17 7.99 -7.00
CA ASN A 86 11.89 7.50 -5.66
C ASN A 86 10.46 7.00 -5.52
N ILE A 87 10.18 6.29 -4.41
CA ILE A 87 8.84 5.75 -4.12
C ILE A 87 7.79 6.87 -4.06
N SER A 88 8.13 8.03 -3.48
CA SER A 88 7.21 9.17 -3.40
C SER A 88 6.81 9.73 -4.77
N ASP A 89 7.72 9.71 -5.75
CA ASP A 89 7.45 10.22 -7.10
C ASP A 89 6.31 9.44 -7.79
N VAL A 90 6.17 8.15 -7.47
CA VAL A 90 5.13 7.27 -8.03
C VAL A 90 3.88 7.23 -7.16
N LEU A 91 4.05 6.99 -5.85
CA LEU A 91 2.95 6.70 -4.93
C LEU A 91 2.25 7.92 -4.34
N THR A 92 2.73 9.14 -4.59
CA THR A 92 1.99 10.35 -4.19
C THR A 92 0.61 10.37 -4.86
N ASN A 93 -0.43 10.63 -4.06
CA ASN A 93 -1.84 10.62 -4.47
C ASN A 93 -2.31 9.28 -5.07
N ALA A 94 -1.76 8.15 -4.61
CA ALA A 94 -2.13 6.82 -5.11
C ALA A 94 -3.63 6.53 -4.99
N ALA A 95 -4.32 6.96 -3.92
CA ALA A 95 -5.76 6.74 -3.77
C ALA A 95 -6.57 7.37 -4.90
N SER A 96 -6.17 8.56 -5.36
CA SER A 96 -6.82 9.24 -6.48
C SER A 96 -6.53 8.62 -7.86
N LYS A 97 -5.50 7.78 -7.94
CA LYS A 97 -5.03 7.13 -9.19
C LYS A 97 -5.57 5.72 -9.35
N LEU A 98 -6.25 5.17 -8.33
CA LEU A 98 -6.86 3.85 -8.36
C LEU A 98 -8.37 4.00 -8.61
N PRO A 99 -8.89 3.61 -9.79
CA PRO A 99 -10.29 3.85 -10.16
C PRO A 99 -11.30 3.07 -9.32
N HIS A 100 -10.87 1.92 -8.77
CA HIS A 100 -11.68 1.02 -7.95
C HIS A 100 -11.05 0.76 -6.59
N ASP A 101 -10.46 1.80 -5.98
CA ASP A 101 -9.81 1.65 -4.68
C ASP A 101 -10.76 1.00 -3.65
N LYS A 102 -10.25 -0.01 -2.96
CA LYS A 102 -11.02 -0.87 -2.05
C LYS A 102 -10.28 -1.05 -0.74
N ALA A 103 -11.02 -1.42 0.30
CA ALA A 103 -10.45 -1.81 1.59
C ALA A 103 -9.38 -2.90 1.42
N VAL A 104 -8.22 -2.70 2.05
CA VAL A 104 -7.15 -3.69 2.04
C VAL A 104 -7.52 -4.90 2.89
N THR A 105 -7.26 -6.10 2.38
CA THR A 105 -7.47 -7.36 3.10
C THR A 105 -6.15 -8.09 3.35
N CYS A 106 -6.14 -9.07 4.24
CA CYS A 106 -4.96 -9.91 4.47
C CYS A 106 -4.56 -10.71 3.21
N GLU A 107 -5.51 -11.10 2.37
CA GLU A 107 -5.21 -11.78 1.11
C GLU A 107 -4.46 -10.86 0.14
N ASP A 108 -4.88 -9.60 0.05
CA ASP A 108 -4.19 -8.60 -0.76
C ASP A 108 -2.75 -8.39 -0.25
N ALA A 109 -2.59 -8.24 1.07
CA ALA A 109 -1.29 -8.04 1.69
C ALA A 109 -0.33 -9.24 1.49
N GLU A 110 -0.81 -10.48 1.63
CA GLU A 110 -0.02 -11.69 1.38
C GLU A 110 0.42 -11.80 -0.08
N ALA A 111 -0.47 -11.46 -1.02
CA ALA A 111 -0.16 -11.49 -2.44
C ALA A 111 0.88 -10.43 -2.83
N VAL A 112 0.77 -9.22 -2.26
CA VAL A 112 1.73 -8.14 -2.47
C VAL A 112 3.09 -8.48 -1.87
N LYS A 113 3.12 -9.04 -0.67
CA LYS A 113 4.34 -9.58 -0.05
C LYS A 113 5.00 -10.63 -0.93
N GLY A 114 4.22 -11.56 -1.47
CA GLY A 114 4.71 -12.58 -2.39
C GLY A 114 5.30 -12.00 -3.68
N ALA A 115 4.75 -10.89 -4.17
CA ALA A 115 5.29 -10.17 -5.32
C ALA A 115 6.60 -9.43 -4.98
N GLU A 116 6.68 -8.74 -3.83
CA GLU A 116 7.85 -7.94 -3.44
C GLU A 116 9.15 -8.75 -3.32
N VAL A 117 9.02 -9.98 -2.81
CA VAL A 117 10.15 -10.89 -2.60
C VAL A 117 10.36 -11.84 -3.79
N ARG A 118 9.53 -11.75 -4.83
CA ARG A 118 9.62 -12.63 -6.00
C ARG A 118 10.94 -12.39 -6.73
N GLY A 119 11.79 -13.42 -6.78
CA GLY A 119 13.10 -13.33 -7.42
C GLY A 119 14.21 -12.70 -6.56
N ARG A 120 13.94 -12.34 -5.30
CA ARG A 120 14.98 -11.98 -4.33
C ARG A 120 15.55 -13.25 -3.66
N LEU A 121 16.86 -13.26 -3.40
CA LEU A 121 17.50 -14.32 -2.60
C LEU A 121 17.06 -14.26 -1.12
N GLU A 122 16.79 -13.07 -0.63
CA GLU A 122 16.25 -12.81 0.71
C GLU A 122 14.75 -12.59 0.64
N THR A 123 13.98 -13.34 1.43
CA THR A 123 12.51 -13.24 1.50
C THR A 123 12.04 -12.16 2.49
N VAL A 124 12.85 -11.12 2.65
CA VAL A 124 12.59 -10.02 3.58
C VAL A 124 11.87 -8.91 2.84
N VAL A 125 10.70 -8.53 3.37
CA VAL A 125 9.96 -7.35 2.89
C VAL A 125 10.66 -6.07 3.31
N ARG A 126 10.53 -5.02 2.50
CA ARG A 126 11.05 -3.70 2.83
C ARG A 126 10.34 -3.15 4.08
N PRO A 127 11.04 -2.85 5.17
CA PRO A 127 10.43 -2.22 6.34
C PRO A 127 9.84 -0.85 5.97
N GLY A 128 8.57 -0.62 6.29
CA GLY A 128 7.85 0.60 5.92
C GLY A 128 7.50 0.71 4.42
N GLY A 129 7.87 -0.28 3.61
CA GLY A 129 7.48 -0.38 2.20
C GLY A 129 6.06 -0.89 2.02
N VAL A 130 5.67 -1.10 0.76
CA VAL A 130 4.28 -1.42 0.38
C VAL A 130 3.76 -2.70 1.04
N ALA A 131 4.53 -3.80 1.02
CA ALA A 131 4.08 -5.05 1.63
C ALA A 131 3.93 -4.96 3.17
N ASP A 132 4.82 -4.23 3.83
CA ASP A 132 4.79 -4.04 5.30
C ASP A 132 3.62 -3.15 5.73
N THR A 133 3.39 -2.03 5.05
CA THR A 133 2.25 -1.14 5.36
C THR A 133 0.91 -1.81 5.07
N MET A 134 0.77 -2.53 3.94
CA MET A 134 -0.44 -3.33 3.65
C MET A 134 -0.70 -4.40 4.68
N SER A 135 0.33 -5.11 5.13
CA SER A 135 0.19 -6.12 6.19
C SER A 135 -0.28 -5.53 7.52
N LYS A 136 0.14 -4.30 7.85
CA LYS A 136 -0.29 -3.60 9.06
C LYS A 136 -1.73 -3.10 8.93
N ALA A 137 -2.05 -2.44 7.83
CA ALA A 137 -3.40 -1.92 7.58
C ALA A 137 -4.45 -3.03 7.46
N ALA A 138 -4.14 -4.12 6.76
CA ALA A 138 -5.02 -5.28 6.66
C ALA A 138 -5.35 -5.88 8.05
N LYS A 139 -4.38 -5.91 8.96
CA LYS A 139 -4.63 -6.34 10.34
C LYS A 139 -5.55 -5.38 11.06
N VAL A 140 -5.38 -4.06 10.88
CA VAL A 140 -6.26 -3.07 11.50
C VAL A 140 -7.70 -3.23 10.97
N ASN A 141 -7.86 -3.42 9.66
CA ASN A 141 -9.17 -3.66 9.03
C ASN A 141 -9.87 -4.96 9.47
N LEU A 142 -9.15 -5.94 10.03
CA LEU A 142 -9.73 -7.18 10.54
C LEU A 142 -10.36 -7.03 11.95
N TYR A 143 -10.01 -5.99 12.69
CA TYR A 143 -10.47 -5.78 14.07
C TYR A 143 -11.65 -4.80 14.19
N ASP A 144 -12.27 -4.45 13.06
CA ASP A 144 -13.48 -3.63 12.97
C ASP A 144 -14.75 -4.50 12.97
#